data_AF-U7QAT5-F1
#
_entry.id   AF-U7QAT5-F1
#
_cell.length_a   1.000
_cell.length_b   1.000
_cell.length_c   1.000
_cell.angle_alpha   90.00
_cell.angle_beta   90.00
_cell.angle_gamma   90.00
#
_symmetry.space_group_name_H-M   'P 1'
#
loop_
_entity.id
_entity.type
_entity.pdbx_description
1 polymer ?
#
loop_
_entity_poly.entity_id
_entity_poly.type
_entity_poly.pdbx_seq_one_letter_code
_entity_poly.pdbx_strand_id
1 'polypeptide(L)'
;MTILPIILATLSFIPHGHCYLWQSQLVGLHVLSDALIFIAYFSIPIILLDFVRRRKNLPYINIFLLFAAFIIACGLTHLMAIVTLWYPLYWISGTLKAITAFISVVTVAAMIPLVPEALALKTPKELEQINQALERAHQQLSFHIENTPLAVIEWNSNFQVQRWSLQAEMIFGWKVEEVIGLHPNQWNFIASEDVKRVAHVMASLLNRTQPRNSSRNCNYRKDGSIVYCDWYNSALFDESGKLISTLSLIQDVTDEIETQEALQISEAKFRQLAQQKELINRIASQIRNSLDLDIILQTAVEQVQNLLNLDRCYLISYGSKSLLSYQPQWKGDSDLVFPEDITLSKSWEVIYEAKNFSLPSWKGRYSVEQVRSLTMQFLQLEEHQTTNGTPQVSASEIYKLLTQFSSLSFLPIPIPIQLDQIGILICVRHQNSYRWNENEIELLKAVTEQLAIAINQAQLYAQTQATAMQAKAKTQQLEITLQKLQQTQAQLIQNEKMSSLGQMLAGIAHEINNPVTFVSSNITPAIEYTNDLLYLISLYEEYCPMKPQIIQKKIKDIELEFIE
;
A
#
# COMPACT_ATOMS: atom_id res chain seq x y z
N MET A 1 79.95 -88.23 -28.58
CA MET A 1 79.69 -88.77 -29.93
C MET A 1 79.15 -87.63 -30.77
N THR A 2 79.91 -87.17 -31.75
CA THR A 2 79.65 -85.93 -32.50
C THR A 2 78.48 -86.13 -33.48
N ILE A 3 77.44 -85.29 -33.39
CA ILE A 3 76.20 -85.38 -34.20
C ILE A 3 76.44 -84.89 -35.66
N LEU A 4 77.49 -84.09 -35.86
CA LEU A 4 77.83 -83.44 -37.12
C LEU A 4 78.03 -84.39 -38.33
N PRO A 5 78.68 -85.57 -38.21
CA PRO A 5 78.88 -86.49 -39.34
C PRO A 5 77.58 -87.18 -39.81
N ILE A 6 76.61 -87.38 -38.91
CA ILE A 6 75.33 -88.03 -39.23
C ILE A 6 74.40 -87.06 -39.98
N ILE A 7 74.42 -85.78 -39.62
CA ILE A 7 73.64 -84.73 -40.29
C ILE A 7 74.16 -84.46 -41.71
N LEU A 8 75.47 -84.58 -41.93
CA LEU A 8 76.15 -84.33 -43.22
C LEU A 8 76.47 -85.61 -44.01
N ALA A 9 75.97 -86.78 -43.60
CA ALA A 9 76.15 -88.05 -44.31
C ALA A 9 75.36 -88.07 -45.64
N THR A 10 75.88 -87.36 -46.64
CA THR A 10 75.29 -87.21 -47.99
C THR A 10 75.48 -88.43 -48.88
N LEU A 11 76.35 -89.36 -48.50
CA LEU A 11 76.79 -90.49 -49.34
C LEU A 11 75.80 -91.65 -49.43
N SER A 12 74.80 -91.73 -48.55
CA SER A 12 73.83 -92.85 -48.51
C SER A 12 72.45 -92.51 -49.07
N PHE A 13 72.22 -91.26 -49.45
CA PHE A 13 70.91 -90.76 -49.85
C PHE A 13 70.94 -90.19 -51.27
N ILE A 14 69.87 -90.41 -52.04
CA ILE A 14 69.73 -89.90 -53.41
C ILE A 14 69.11 -88.50 -53.36
N PRO A 15 69.61 -87.49 -54.09
CA PRO A 15 68.97 -86.17 -54.22
C PRO A 15 67.55 -86.24 -54.80
N HIS A 16 66.65 -85.33 -54.40
CA HIS A 16 65.25 -85.33 -54.90
C HIS A 16 65.14 -85.11 -56.42
N GLY A 17 66.13 -84.48 -57.06
CA GLY A 17 66.11 -84.31 -58.52
C GLY A 17 66.06 -85.63 -59.29
N HIS A 18 66.61 -86.71 -58.72
CA HIS A 18 66.51 -88.05 -59.31
C HIS A 18 65.09 -88.62 -59.25
N CYS A 19 64.30 -88.27 -58.22
CA CYS A 19 62.89 -88.65 -58.14
C CYS A 19 62.06 -88.02 -59.26
N TYR A 20 62.50 -86.88 -59.80
CA TYR A 20 61.90 -86.20 -60.96
C TYR A 20 62.51 -86.62 -62.30
N LEU A 21 63.38 -87.63 -62.31
CA LEU A 21 64.13 -88.07 -63.49
C LEU A 21 64.89 -86.93 -64.19
N TRP A 22 65.18 -85.84 -63.45
CA TRP A 22 65.76 -84.61 -63.98
C TRP A 22 65.02 -84.01 -65.19
N GLN A 23 63.70 -84.19 -65.28
CA GLN A 23 62.89 -83.53 -66.31
C GLN A 23 62.94 -82.00 -66.11
N SER A 24 63.52 -81.28 -67.06
CA SER A 24 63.82 -79.84 -66.94
C SER A 24 62.58 -78.98 -66.69
N GLN A 25 61.44 -79.34 -67.29
CA GLN A 25 60.16 -78.64 -67.09
C GLN A 25 59.65 -78.81 -65.65
N LEU A 26 59.71 -80.02 -65.10
CA LEU A 26 59.22 -80.33 -63.76
C LEU A 26 60.13 -79.77 -62.67
N VAL A 27 61.45 -79.92 -62.84
CA VAL A 27 62.45 -79.32 -61.93
C VAL A 27 62.36 -77.80 -61.96
N GLY A 28 62.26 -77.20 -63.16
CA GLY A 28 62.14 -75.75 -63.32
C GLY A 28 60.88 -75.20 -62.65
N LEU A 29 59.76 -75.91 -62.72
CA LEU A 29 58.52 -75.54 -62.02
C LEU A 29 58.71 -75.53 -60.50
N HIS A 30 59.24 -76.61 -59.92
CA HIS A 30 59.48 -76.67 -58.47
C HIS A 30 60.45 -75.59 -57.99
N VAL A 31 61.56 -75.39 -58.70
CA VAL A 31 62.55 -74.36 -58.36
C VAL A 31 61.94 -72.97 -58.41
N LEU A 32 61.19 -72.65 -59.47
CA LEU A 32 60.57 -71.34 -59.61
C LEU A 32 59.51 -71.12 -58.54
N SER A 33 58.64 -72.10 -58.29
CA SER A 33 57.58 -71.99 -57.27
C SER A 33 58.15 -71.87 -55.87
N ASP A 34 59.11 -72.72 -55.47
CA ASP A 34 59.72 -72.65 -54.14
C ASP A 34 60.55 -71.36 -53.96
N ALA A 35 61.20 -70.87 -55.02
CA ALA A 35 61.95 -69.61 -54.95
C ALA A 35 61.02 -68.42 -54.76
N LEU A 36 59.90 -68.38 -55.48
CA LEU A 36 58.88 -67.34 -55.31
C LEU A 36 58.25 -67.37 -53.92
N ILE A 37 57.93 -68.56 -53.39
CA ILE A 37 57.40 -68.72 -52.03
C ILE A 37 58.42 -68.27 -50.99
N PHE A 38 59.69 -68.67 -51.13
CA PHE A 38 60.76 -68.25 -50.25
C PHE A 38 60.91 -66.72 -50.21
N ILE A 39 60.96 -66.06 -51.38
CA ILE A 39 61.06 -64.59 -51.46
C ILE A 39 59.86 -63.92 -50.78
N ALA A 40 58.64 -64.41 -51.04
CA ALA A 40 57.43 -63.87 -50.42
C ALA A 40 57.46 -64.05 -48.89
N TYR A 41 57.85 -65.23 -48.41
CA TYR A 41 57.87 -65.56 -46.98
C TYR A 41 58.99 -64.85 -46.22
N PHE A 42 60.03 -64.35 -46.89
CA PHE A 42 61.00 -63.44 -46.27
C PHE A 42 60.56 -61.98 -46.32
N SER A 43 59.82 -61.59 -47.37
CA SER A 43 59.35 -60.19 -47.54
C SER A 43 58.20 -59.83 -46.61
N ILE A 44 57.21 -60.71 -46.41
CA ILE A 44 56.04 -60.47 -45.56
C ILE A 44 56.43 -60.14 -44.10
N PRO A 45 57.32 -60.92 -43.44
CA PRO A 45 57.78 -60.63 -42.09
C PRO A 45 58.52 -59.30 -41.97
N ILE A 46 59.31 -58.90 -42.99
CA ILE A 46 60.01 -57.60 -43.00
C ILE A 46 59.00 -56.45 -42.97
N ILE A 47 57.97 -56.52 -43.81
CA ILE A 47 56.89 -55.51 -43.85
C ILE A 47 56.13 -55.49 -42.51
N LEU A 48 55.83 -56.66 -41.97
CA LEU A 48 55.11 -56.80 -40.70
C LEU A 48 55.93 -56.25 -39.51
N LEU A 49 57.24 -56.49 -39.48
CA LEU A 49 58.13 -55.93 -38.48
C LEU A 49 58.26 -54.40 -38.61
N ASP A 50 58.28 -53.84 -39.82
CA ASP A 50 58.26 -52.39 -40.03
C ASP A 50 56.94 -51.76 -39.54
N PHE A 51 55.80 -52.40 -39.83
CA PHE A 51 54.49 -51.98 -39.32
C PHE A 51 54.44 -51.94 -37.79
N VAL A 52 54.91 -53.02 -37.15
CA VAL A 52 54.95 -53.12 -35.68
C VAL A 52 55.87 -52.04 -35.07
N ARG A 53 57.00 -51.74 -35.71
CA ARG A 53 57.91 -50.67 -35.25
C ARG A 53 57.31 -49.27 -35.38
N ARG A 54 56.53 -49.01 -36.43
CA ARG A 54 55.94 -47.68 -36.68
C ARG A 54 54.72 -47.40 -35.80
N ARG A 55 53.94 -48.42 -35.44
CA ARG A 55 52.69 -48.24 -34.69
C ARG A 55 52.91 -48.34 -33.18
N LYS A 56 52.96 -47.18 -32.52
CA LYS A 56 53.02 -47.07 -31.04
C LYS A 56 51.74 -47.64 -30.41
N ASN A 57 51.88 -48.33 -29.28
CA ASN A 57 50.78 -48.91 -28.49
C ASN A 57 49.93 -49.97 -29.20
N LEU A 58 50.57 -50.83 -30.01
CA LEU A 58 49.91 -52.06 -30.48
C LEU A 58 49.76 -53.05 -29.32
N PRO A 59 48.53 -53.43 -28.95
CA PRO A 59 48.33 -54.53 -28.02
C PRO A 59 48.83 -55.83 -28.67
N TYR A 60 49.41 -56.71 -27.85
CA TYR A 60 49.84 -58.06 -28.26
C TYR A 60 50.95 -58.13 -29.34
N ILE A 61 51.96 -57.26 -29.22
CA ILE A 61 53.14 -57.25 -30.11
C ILE A 61 53.82 -58.61 -30.31
N ASN A 62 53.79 -59.46 -29.27
CA ASN A 62 54.40 -60.79 -29.30
C ASN A 62 53.74 -61.74 -30.33
N ILE A 63 52.46 -61.57 -30.64
CA ILE A 63 51.76 -62.37 -31.66
C ILE A 63 52.35 -62.08 -33.04
N PHE A 64 52.53 -60.79 -33.36
CA PHE A 64 53.10 -60.36 -34.64
C PHE A 64 54.52 -60.92 -34.83
N LEU A 65 55.31 -60.99 -33.74
CA LEU A 65 56.63 -61.63 -33.75
C LEU A 65 56.56 -63.15 -33.96
N LEU A 66 55.60 -63.84 -33.34
CA LEU A 66 55.37 -65.28 -33.55
C LEU A 66 54.95 -65.58 -34.99
N PHE A 67 54.07 -64.78 -35.58
CA PHE A 67 53.70 -64.90 -37.00
C PHE A 67 54.89 -64.63 -37.94
N ALA A 68 55.70 -63.60 -37.66
CA ALA A 68 56.92 -63.35 -38.41
C ALA A 68 57.87 -64.55 -38.36
N ALA A 69 58.11 -65.10 -37.16
CA ALA A 69 58.96 -66.26 -36.97
C ALA A 69 58.42 -67.52 -37.68
N PHE A 70 57.11 -67.75 -37.60
CA PHE A 70 56.44 -68.86 -38.30
C PHE A 70 56.60 -68.76 -39.82
N ILE A 71 56.32 -67.61 -40.41
CA ILE A 71 56.41 -67.40 -41.86
C ILE A 71 57.87 -67.56 -42.35
N ILE A 72 58.86 -67.04 -41.60
CA ILE A 72 60.29 -67.24 -41.92
C ILE A 72 60.65 -68.72 -41.86
N ALA A 73 60.23 -69.44 -40.82
CA ALA A 73 60.51 -70.87 -40.67
C ALA A 73 59.89 -71.69 -41.81
N CYS A 74 58.67 -71.38 -42.23
CA CYS A 74 58.06 -71.95 -43.43
C CYS A 74 58.87 -71.61 -44.69
N GLY A 75 59.34 -70.36 -44.84
CA GLY A 75 60.07 -69.92 -46.03
C GLY A 75 61.38 -70.68 -46.20
N LEU A 76 62.09 -70.89 -45.09
CA LEU A 76 63.30 -71.69 -45.07
C LEU A 76 63.03 -73.14 -45.55
N THR A 77 61.85 -73.72 -45.29
CA THR A 77 61.55 -75.09 -45.78
C THR A 77 61.45 -75.17 -47.30
N HIS A 78 61.01 -74.10 -47.97
CA HIS A 78 61.00 -74.01 -49.43
C HIS A 78 62.39 -73.80 -50.01
N LEU A 79 63.21 -72.95 -49.37
CA LEU A 79 64.63 -72.86 -49.75
C LEU A 79 65.33 -74.22 -49.62
N MET A 80 65.03 -74.93 -48.53
CA MET A 80 65.58 -76.26 -48.29
C MET A 80 65.07 -77.28 -49.32
N ALA A 81 63.82 -77.17 -49.78
CA ALA A 81 63.27 -78.01 -50.85
C ALA A 81 64.06 -77.85 -52.16
N ILE A 82 64.40 -76.62 -52.54
CA ILE A 82 65.27 -76.33 -53.69
C ILE A 82 66.63 -76.99 -53.50
N VAL A 83 67.27 -76.79 -52.35
CA VAL A 83 68.60 -77.38 -52.05
C VAL A 83 68.55 -78.90 -52.12
N THR A 84 67.47 -79.54 -51.64
CA THR A 84 67.32 -80.99 -51.67
C THR A 84 67.24 -81.61 -53.05
N LEU A 85 66.95 -80.83 -54.10
CA LEU A 85 66.97 -81.31 -55.48
C LEU A 85 68.38 -81.72 -55.91
N TRP A 86 69.41 -80.99 -55.47
CA TRP A 86 70.81 -81.27 -55.81
C TRP A 86 71.59 -81.95 -54.68
N TYR A 87 71.29 -81.64 -53.41
CA TYR A 87 72.03 -82.14 -52.26
C TYR A 87 71.09 -82.84 -51.24
N PRO A 88 71.29 -84.12 -50.90
CA PRO A 88 70.34 -84.91 -50.11
C PRO A 88 70.43 -84.62 -48.60
N LEU A 89 70.25 -83.36 -48.20
CA LEU A 89 70.35 -82.87 -46.82
C LEU A 89 69.04 -83.08 -46.04
N TYR A 90 68.57 -84.33 -45.97
CA TYR A 90 67.26 -84.66 -45.40
C TYR A 90 67.14 -84.44 -43.90
N TRP A 91 68.22 -84.61 -43.13
CA TRP A 91 68.22 -84.32 -41.69
C TRP A 91 68.00 -82.84 -41.40
N ILE A 92 68.61 -81.95 -42.19
CA ILE A 92 68.43 -80.50 -42.06
C ILE A 92 67.00 -80.13 -42.46
N SER A 93 66.52 -80.65 -43.58
CA SER A 93 65.12 -80.47 -44.02
C SER A 93 64.10 -80.95 -42.99
N GLY A 94 64.30 -82.13 -42.41
CA GLY A 94 63.44 -82.68 -41.36
C GLY A 94 63.49 -81.86 -40.06
N THR A 95 64.68 -81.42 -39.64
CA THR A 95 64.84 -80.56 -38.45
C THR A 95 64.12 -79.23 -38.65
N LEU A 96 64.26 -78.63 -39.82
CA LEU A 96 63.61 -77.38 -40.15
C LEU A 96 62.08 -77.53 -40.16
N LYS A 97 61.55 -78.63 -40.72
CA LYS A 97 60.12 -78.98 -40.62
C LYS A 97 59.67 -79.14 -39.16
N ALA A 98 60.47 -79.78 -38.31
CA ALA A 98 60.16 -79.94 -36.88
C ALA A 98 60.12 -78.59 -36.13
N ILE A 99 61.08 -77.69 -36.41
CA ILE A 99 61.09 -76.32 -35.85
C ILE A 99 59.84 -75.57 -36.31
N THR A 100 59.52 -75.62 -37.61
CA THR A 100 58.31 -74.98 -38.15
C THR A 100 57.05 -75.53 -37.50
N ALA A 101 56.94 -76.85 -37.31
CA ALA A 101 55.81 -77.47 -36.62
C ALA A 101 55.69 -77.00 -35.16
N PHE A 102 56.81 -76.92 -34.43
CA PHE A 102 56.83 -76.41 -33.05
C PHE A 102 56.35 -74.96 -32.98
N ILE A 103 56.88 -74.07 -33.81
CA ILE A 103 56.47 -72.65 -33.86
C ILE A 103 54.98 -72.55 -34.24
N SER A 104 54.48 -73.40 -35.14
CA SER A 104 53.07 -73.43 -35.54
C SER A 104 52.15 -73.73 -34.34
N VAL A 105 52.48 -74.78 -33.58
CA VAL A 105 51.69 -75.19 -32.40
C VAL A 105 51.71 -74.11 -31.33
N VAL A 106 52.87 -73.51 -31.05
CA VAL A 106 52.99 -72.38 -30.12
C VAL A 106 52.16 -71.18 -30.58
N THR A 107 52.16 -70.88 -31.88
CA THR A 107 51.39 -69.76 -32.45
C THR A 107 49.88 -69.98 -32.26
N VAL A 108 49.38 -71.20 -32.54
CA VAL A 108 47.97 -71.55 -32.32
C VAL A 108 47.59 -71.48 -30.85
N ALA A 109 48.42 -72.06 -29.97
CA ALA A 109 48.17 -72.03 -28.52
C ALA A 109 48.14 -70.60 -27.96
N ALA A 110 49.00 -69.71 -28.48
CA ALA A 110 49.00 -68.30 -28.12
C ALA A 110 47.75 -67.57 -28.63
N MET A 111 47.22 -67.89 -29.81
CA MET A 111 46.07 -67.18 -30.39
C MET A 111 44.74 -67.47 -29.69
N ILE A 112 44.50 -68.68 -29.20
CA ILE A 112 43.22 -69.09 -28.59
C ILE A 112 42.75 -68.14 -27.47
N PRO A 113 43.57 -67.78 -26.46
CA PRO A 113 43.13 -66.84 -25.41
C PRO A 113 42.97 -65.39 -25.90
N LEU A 114 43.59 -65.03 -27.03
CA LEU A 114 43.64 -63.66 -27.52
C LEU A 114 42.43 -63.27 -28.39
N VAL A 115 41.80 -64.24 -29.04
CA VAL A 115 40.57 -64.01 -29.82
C VAL A 115 39.43 -63.41 -28.98
N PRO A 116 39.04 -63.96 -27.80
CA PRO A 116 37.98 -63.36 -27.00
C PRO A 116 38.34 -61.98 -26.45
N GLU A 117 39.60 -61.73 -26.08
CA GLU A 117 40.04 -60.40 -25.63
C GLU A 117 39.96 -59.36 -26.76
N ALA A 118 40.36 -59.72 -27.97
CA ALA A 118 40.28 -58.85 -29.14
C ALA A 118 38.82 -58.50 -29.50
N LEU A 119 37.89 -59.43 -29.31
CA LEU A 119 36.46 -59.22 -29.51
C LEU A 119 35.79 -58.39 -28.40
N ALA A 120 36.40 -58.33 -27.21
CA ALA A 120 35.91 -57.51 -26.10
C ALA A 120 36.28 -56.02 -26.23
N LEU A 121 37.19 -55.68 -27.15
CA LEU A 121 37.56 -54.28 -27.42
C LEU A 121 36.42 -53.56 -28.15
N LYS A 122 36.14 -52.32 -27.70
CA LYS A 122 35.13 -51.47 -28.32
C LYS A 122 35.47 -51.19 -29.78
N THR A 123 34.46 -51.24 -30.64
CA THR A 123 34.63 -50.90 -32.05
C THR A 123 34.85 -49.39 -32.21
N PRO A 124 35.52 -48.94 -33.30
CA PRO A 124 35.68 -47.50 -33.57
C PRO A 124 34.37 -46.73 -33.60
N LYS A 125 33.29 -47.36 -34.09
CA LYS A 125 31.95 -46.78 -34.15
C LYS A 125 31.34 -46.57 -32.76
N GLU A 126 31.52 -47.52 -31.84
CA GLU A 126 31.06 -47.38 -30.45
C GLU A 126 31.85 -46.29 -29.72
N LEU A 127 33.16 -46.19 -29.95
CA LEU A 127 33.99 -45.11 -29.41
C LEU A 127 33.53 -43.74 -29.90
N GLU A 128 33.24 -43.60 -31.19
CA GLU A 128 32.70 -42.37 -31.75
C GLU A 128 31.33 -42.01 -31.16
N GLN A 129 30.44 -42.99 -31.01
CA GLN A 129 29.14 -42.79 -30.37
C GLN A 129 29.27 -42.33 -28.91
N ILE A 130 30.18 -42.93 -28.14
CA ILE A 130 30.43 -42.53 -26.74
C ILE A 130 31.00 -41.12 -26.68
N ASN A 131 31.96 -40.78 -27.54
CA ASN A 131 32.54 -39.44 -27.57
C ASN A 131 31.48 -38.39 -27.96
N GLN A 132 30.66 -38.66 -28.97
CA GLN A 132 29.55 -37.78 -29.35
C GLN A 132 28.51 -37.63 -28.23
N ALA A 133 28.17 -38.72 -27.54
CA ALA A 133 27.25 -38.67 -26.40
C ALA A 133 27.83 -37.85 -25.25
N LEU A 134 29.13 -37.99 -24.97
CA LEU A 134 29.84 -37.22 -23.97
C LEU A 134 29.89 -35.73 -24.32
N GLU A 135 30.21 -35.40 -25.57
CA GLU A 135 30.21 -34.01 -26.06
C GLU A 135 28.82 -33.38 -25.95
N ARG A 136 27.76 -34.11 -26.33
CA ARG A 136 26.37 -33.63 -26.19
C ARG A 136 25.99 -33.40 -24.74
N ALA A 137 26.33 -34.33 -23.84
CA ALA A 137 26.06 -34.18 -22.41
C ALA A 137 26.80 -32.96 -21.84
N HIS A 138 28.05 -32.76 -22.23
CA HIS A 138 28.85 -31.59 -21.81
C HIS A 138 28.27 -30.27 -22.33
N GLN A 139 27.83 -30.23 -23.59
CA GLN A 139 27.16 -29.06 -24.18
C GLN A 139 25.84 -28.73 -23.47
N GLN A 140 24.99 -29.73 -23.20
CA GLN A 140 23.73 -29.53 -22.48
C GLN A 140 23.97 -28.98 -21.08
N LEU A 141 24.91 -29.56 -20.33
CA LEU A 141 25.23 -29.09 -18.98
C LEU A 141 25.75 -27.64 -19.02
N SER A 142 26.63 -27.33 -19.97
CA SER A 142 27.15 -25.97 -20.14
C SER A 142 26.04 -24.97 -20.47
N PHE A 143 25.10 -25.34 -21.35
CA PHE A 143 23.95 -24.50 -21.69
C PHE A 143 23.06 -24.20 -20.47
N HIS A 144 22.75 -25.21 -19.65
CA HIS A 144 21.94 -25.00 -18.44
C HIS A 144 22.66 -24.16 -17.39
N ILE A 145 23.99 -24.28 -17.28
CA ILE A 145 24.81 -23.45 -16.39
C ILE A 145 24.84 -21.99 -16.86
N GLU A 146 25.00 -21.72 -18.16
CA GLU A 146 25.08 -20.33 -18.64
C GLU A 146 23.71 -19.62 -18.68
N ASN A 147 22.59 -20.35 -18.67
CA ASN A 147 21.24 -19.78 -18.65
C ASN A 147 20.58 -19.78 -17.27
N THR A 148 21.32 -20.13 -16.21
CA THR A 148 20.82 -19.97 -14.84
C THR A 148 20.90 -18.50 -14.43
N PRO A 149 19.92 -17.95 -13.69
CA PRO A 149 20.01 -16.59 -13.16
C PRO A 149 21.09 -16.44 -12.08
N LEU A 150 21.67 -17.56 -11.63
CA LEU A 150 22.76 -17.58 -10.66
C LEU A 150 24.11 -17.38 -11.37
N ALA A 151 24.96 -16.52 -10.80
CA ALA A 151 26.36 -16.51 -11.16
C ALA A 151 27.02 -17.82 -10.72
N VAL A 152 27.86 -18.38 -11.59
CA VAL A 152 28.65 -19.58 -11.31
C VAL A 152 30.13 -19.23 -11.36
N ILE A 153 30.84 -19.55 -10.29
CA ILE A 153 32.29 -19.38 -10.17
C ILE A 153 32.89 -20.71 -9.73
N GLU A 154 33.92 -21.17 -10.44
CA GLU A 154 34.71 -22.32 -10.00
C GLU A 154 36.09 -21.84 -9.56
N TRP A 155 36.51 -22.30 -8.39
CA TRP A 155 37.79 -21.98 -7.77
C TRP A 155 38.68 -23.22 -7.75
N ASN A 156 39.97 -23.04 -8.00
CA ASN A 156 40.94 -24.13 -7.84
C ASN A 156 41.25 -24.42 -6.36
N SER A 157 42.12 -25.41 -6.10
CA SER A 157 42.56 -25.78 -4.74
C SER A 157 43.18 -24.64 -3.89
N ASN A 158 43.62 -23.55 -4.53
CA ASN A 158 44.16 -22.36 -3.87
C ASN A 158 43.16 -21.18 -3.84
N PHE A 159 41.87 -21.43 -4.10
CA PHE A 159 40.82 -20.41 -4.21
C PHE A 159 41.09 -19.33 -5.28
N GLN A 160 41.79 -19.68 -6.35
CA GLN A 160 41.92 -18.81 -7.53
C GLN A 160 40.81 -19.13 -8.53
N VAL A 161 40.28 -18.10 -9.21
CA VAL A 161 39.20 -18.31 -10.19
C VAL A 161 39.71 -19.17 -11.35
N GLN A 162 39.02 -20.28 -11.58
CA GLN A 162 39.23 -21.19 -12.72
C GLN A 162 38.12 -21.02 -13.76
N ARG A 163 36.90 -20.70 -13.33
CA ARG A 163 35.77 -20.41 -14.20
C ARG A 163 35.00 -19.20 -13.69
N TRP A 164 34.57 -18.36 -14.62
CA TRP A 164 33.71 -17.21 -14.38
C TRP A 164 32.58 -17.21 -15.41
N SER A 165 31.34 -17.47 -14.97
CA SER A 165 30.17 -17.50 -15.88
C SER A 165 29.82 -16.13 -16.44
N LEU A 166 29.05 -16.11 -17.53
CA LEU A 166 28.54 -14.85 -18.10
C LEU A 166 27.65 -14.10 -17.09
N GLN A 167 26.86 -14.82 -16.30
CA GLN A 167 26.01 -14.22 -15.26
C GLN A 167 26.85 -13.57 -14.14
N ALA A 168 28.03 -14.11 -13.82
CA ALA A 168 28.97 -13.47 -12.90
C ALA A 168 29.53 -12.16 -13.46
N GLU A 169 29.80 -12.08 -14.77
CA GLU A 169 30.14 -10.80 -15.41
C GLU A 169 29.02 -9.78 -15.32
N MET A 170 27.77 -10.21 -15.52
CA MET A 170 26.60 -9.32 -15.46
C MET A 170 26.36 -8.80 -14.04
N ILE A 171 26.48 -9.66 -13.02
CA ILE A 171 26.27 -9.26 -11.62
C ILE A 171 27.43 -8.41 -11.11
N PHE A 172 28.69 -8.80 -11.33
CA PHE A 172 29.83 -8.12 -10.70
C PHE A 172 30.54 -7.11 -11.61
N GLY A 173 30.31 -7.13 -12.92
CA GLY A 173 30.93 -6.21 -13.89
C GLY A 173 32.38 -6.53 -14.28
N TRP A 174 32.99 -7.55 -13.67
CA TRP A 174 34.34 -8.01 -14.00
C TRP A 174 34.32 -8.99 -15.17
N LYS A 175 35.24 -8.83 -16.12
CA LYS A 175 35.39 -9.74 -17.26
C LYS A 175 36.21 -10.98 -16.88
N VAL A 176 35.88 -12.12 -17.46
CA VAL A 176 36.56 -13.40 -17.19
C VAL A 176 38.08 -13.28 -17.37
N GLU A 177 38.55 -12.60 -18.41
CA GLU A 177 39.98 -12.44 -18.69
C GLU A 177 40.71 -11.61 -17.64
N GLU A 178 39.98 -10.77 -16.89
CA GLU A 178 40.53 -9.94 -15.82
C GLU A 178 40.65 -10.71 -14.50
N VAL A 179 39.80 -11.74 -14.32
CA VAL A 179 39.66 -12.42 -13.02
C VAL A 179 40.25 -13.82 -12.97
N ILE A 180 40.43 -14.49 -14.11
CA ILE A 180 41.01 -15.83 -14.13
C ILE A 180 42.38 -15.85 -13.44
N GLY A 181 42.56 -16.82 -12.53
CA GLY A 181 43.80 -17.09 -11.84
C GLY A 181 44.09 -16.22 -10.62
N LEU A 182 43.29 -15.18 -10.34
CA LEU A 182 43.49 -14.40 -9.11
C LEU A 182 42.64 -14.92 -7.96
N HIS A 183 43.16 -14.71 -6.77
CA HIS A 183 42.50 -14.99 -5.50
C HIS A 183 41.57 -13.81 -5.13
N PRO A 184 40.42 -14.03 -4.48
CA PRO A 184 39.50 -12.98 -4.03
C PRO A 184 40.08 -11.83 -3.20
N ASN A 185 41.29 -12.03 -2.64
CA ASN A 185 41.98 -11.06 -1.78
C ASN A 185 42.97 -10.19 -2.58
N GLN A 186 43.19 -10.51 -3.87
CA GLN A 186 44.13 -9.79 -4.74
C GLN A 186 43.47 -8.65 -5.51
N TRP A 187 42.14 -8.57 -5.49
CA TRP A 187 41.34 -7.49 -6.05
C TRP A 187 40.31 -6.99 -5.04
N ASN A 188 39.68 -5.86 -5.31
CA ASN A 188 38.62 -5.32 -4.45
C ASN A 188 37.26 -5.93 -4.79
N PHE A 189 36.97 -7.13 -4.29
CA PHE A 189 35.71 -7.87 -4.58
C PHE A 189 34.90 -8.22 -3.35
N ILE A 190 35.54 -8.42 -2.20
CA ILE A 190 34.85 -8.69 -0.94
C ILE A 190 34.76 -7.37 -0.17
N ALA A 191 33.58 -7.01 0.31
CA ALA A 191 33.42 -5.84 1.16
C ALA A 191 34.25 -5.99 2.45
N SER A 192 34.84 -4.90 2.92
CA SER A 192 35.77 -4.88 4.07
C SER A 192 35.16 -5.49 5.35
N GLU A 193 33.86 -5.30 5.54
CA GLU A 193 33.07 -5.81 6.65
C GLU A 193 32.94 -7.35 6.64
N ASP A 194 32.97 -7.96 5.45
CA ASP A 194 32.70 -9.38 5.25
C ASP A 194 33.96 -10.23 5.02
N VAL A 195 35.15 -9.63 4.89
CA VAL A 195 36.43 -10.34 4.71
C VAL A 195 36.64 -11.45 5.74
N LYS A 196 36.34 -11.19 7.01
CA LYS A 196 36.47 -12.19 8.08
C LYS A 196 35.49 -13.35 7.93
N ARG A 197 34.25 -13.06 7.53
CA ARG A 197 33.20 -14.08 7.31
C ARG A 197 33.59 -14.97 6.14
N VAL A 198 34.01 -14.37 5.02
CA VAL A 198 34.43 -15.11 3.82
C VAL A 198 35.65 -15.98 4.11
N ALA A 199 36.63 -15.49 4.86
CA ALA A 199 37.78 -16.29 5.27
C ALA A 199 37.38 -17.53 6.10
N HIS A 200 36.39 -17.40 6.97
CA HIS A 200 35.86 -18.54 7.73
C HIS A 200 35.14 -19.56 6.84
N VAL A 201 34.32 -19.07 5.89
CA VAL A 201 33.64 -19.90 4.89
C VAL A 201 34.66 -20.70 4.06
N MET A 202 35.71 -20.04 3.55
CA MET A 202 36.80 -20.69 2.80
C MET A 202 37.54 -21.73 3.65
N ALA A 203 37.88 -21.40 4.90
CA ALA A 203 38.55 -22.33 5.81
C ALA A 203 37.70 -23.56 6.12
N SER A 204 36.38 -23.42 6.26
CA SER A 204 35.46 -24.54 6.51
C SER A 204 35.38 -25.53 5.34
N LEU A 205 35.48 -25.02 4.10
CA LEU A 205 35.54 -25.83 2.88
C LEU A 205 36.88 -26.57 2.79
N LEU A 206 38.00 -25.87 3.02
CA LEU A 206 39.34 -26.44 2.97
C LEU A 206 39.53 -27.55 4.02
N ASN A 207 39.08 -27.30 5.25
CA ASN A 207 39.24 -28.23 6.37
C ASN A 207 38.17 -29.32 6.43
N ARG A 208 37.25 -29.37 5.45
CA ARG A 208 36.17 -30.36 5.34
C ARG A 208 35.19 -30.39 6.51
N THR A 209 35.19 -29.38 7.38
CA THR A 209 34.19 -29.29 8.45
C THR A 209 32.80 -29.06 7.86
N GLN A 210 32.72 -28.32 6.75
CA GLN A 210 31.51 -28.11 5.96
C GLN A 210 31.85 -28.19 4.46
N PRO A 211 31.75 -29.38 3.84
CA PRO A 211 32.03 -29.55 2.41
C PRO A 211 30.99 -28.86 1.51
N ARG A 212 29.84 -28.47 2.09
CA ARG A 212 28.86 -27.57 1.51
C ARG A 212 28.49 -26.54 2.55
N ASN A 213 28.46 -25.27 2.16
CA ASN A 213 28.02 -24.19 3.04
C ASN A 213 27.30 -23.11 2.23
N SER A 214 26.62 -22.21 2.95
CA SER A 214 26.00 -21.03 2.38
C SER A 214 26.34 -19.81 3.22
N SER A 215 26.49 -18.66 2.57
CA SER A 215 26.82 -17.41 3.25
C SER A 215 26.25 -16.23 2.49
N ARG A 216 25.69 -15.25 3.20
CA ARG A 216 25.32 -13.96 2.63
C ARG A 216 26.46 -12.98 2.83
N ASN A 217 26.97 -12.40 1.75
CA ASN A 217 28.12 -11.51 1.77
C ASN A 217 27.89 -10.32 0.83
N CYS A 218 28.46 -9.18 1.18
CA CYS A 218 28.54 -8.00 0.34
C CYS A 218 29.80 -8.09 -0.55
N ASN A 219 29.61 -7.84 -1.83
CA ASN A 219 30.68 -7.81 -2.81
C ASN A 219 30.74 -6.43 -3.48
N TYR A 220 31.93 -6.03 -3.92
CA TYR A 220 32.09 -4.85 -4.75
C TYR A 220 32.02 -5.23 -6.22
N ARG A 221 31.17 -4.52 -6.97
CA ARG A 221 31.21 -4.54 -8.43
C ARG A 221 32.46 -3.80 -8.91
N LYS A 222 32.83 -3.98 -10.18
CA LYS A 222 34.00 -3.33 -10.80
C LYS A 222 33.96 -1.80 -10.72
N ASP A 223 32.77 -1.20 -10.77
CA ASP A 223 32.55 0.24 -10.63
C ASP A 223 32.62 0.76 -9.18
N GLY A 224 32.78 -0.13 -8.21
CA GLY A 224 32.84 0.17 -6.77
C GLY A 224 31.48 0.15 -6.06
N SER A 225 30.36 -0.05 -6.77
CA SER A 225 29.04 -0.24 -6.15
C SER A 225 28.98 -1.55 -5.36
N ILE A 226 28.11 -1.59 -4.35
CA ILE A 226 27.92 -2.77 -3.50
C ILE A 226 26.82 -3.63 -4.10
N VAL A 227 27.01 -4.95 -4.10
CA VAL A 227 26.00 -5.94 -4.41
C VAL A 227 25.87 -6.91 -3.23
N TYR A 228 24.64 -7.19 -2.83
CA TYR A 228 24.34 -8.18 -1.81
C TYR A 228 24.15 -9.54 -2.46
N CYS A 229 24.92 -10.52 -2.02
CA CYS A 229 24.96 -11.81 -2.66
C CYS A 229 24.73 -12.96 -1.67
N ASP A 230 23.85 -13.87 -2.04
CA ASP A 230 23.76 -15.20 -1.42
C ASP A 230 24.67 -16.18 -2.13
N TRP A 231 25.63 -16.71 -1.40
CA TRP A 231 26.62 -17.66 -1.89
C TRP A 231 26.29 -19.06 -1.41
N TYR A 232 26.30 -20.02 -2.33
CA TYR A 232 26.15 -21.45 -2.07
C TYR A 232 27.39 -22.16 -2.59
N ASN A 233 28.22 -22.69 -1.69
CA ASN A 233 29.52 -23.27 -2.05
C ASN A 233 29.53 -24.78 -1.84
N SER A 234 30.19 -25.49 -2.76
CA SER A 234 30.41 -26.94 -2.71
C SER A 234 31.86 -27.27 -3.06
N ALA A 235 32.55 -27.97 -2.17
CA ALA A 235 33.92 -28.41 -2.38
C ALA A 235 33.98 -29.82 -2.98
N LEU A 236 34.80 -29.99 -4.02
CA LEU A 236 35.12 -31.27 -4.66
C LEU A 236 36.51 -31.73 -4.23
N PHE A 237 36.64 -33.01 -3.90
CA PHE A 237 37.89 -33.58 -3.40
C PHE A 237 38.30 -34.83 -4.17
N ASP A 238 39.60 -35.13 -4.15
CA ASP A 238 40.13 -36.38 -4.68
C ASP A 238 40.00 -37.55 -3.69
N GLU A 239 40.34 -38.75 -4.16
CA GLU A 239 40.35 -39.99 -3.35
C GLU A 239 41.31 -39.92 -2.16
N SER A 240 42.37 -39.10 -2.25
CA SER A 240 43.37 -38.93 -1.19
C SER A 240 42.93 -37.97 -0.08
N GLY A 241 41.86 -37.22 -0.33
CA GLY A 241 41.31 -36.27 0.61
C GLY A 241 41.62 -34.80 0.34
N LYS A 242 42.32 -34.50 -0.76
CA LYS A 242 42.75 -33.14 -1.11
C LYS A 242 41.68 -32.40 -1.91
N LEU A 243 41.53 -31.10 -1.65
CA LEU A 243 40.61 -30.24 -2.40
C LEU A 243 41.06 -30.14 -3.86
N ILE A 244 40.15 -30.44 -4.80
CA ILE A 244 40.35 -30.28 -6.25
C ILE A 244 39.86 -28.89 -6.67
N SER A 245 38.57 -28.62 -6.45
CA SER A 245 37.92 -27.36 -6.81
C SER A 245 36.78 -27.03 -5.85
N THR A 246 36.36 -25.77 -5.84
CA THR A 246 35.16 -25.31 -5.15
C THR A 246 34.24 -24.67 -6.18
N LEU A 247 32.99 -25.11 -6.22
CA LEU A 247 31.95 -24.48 -7.03
C LEU A 247 31.13 -23.54 -6.15
N SER A 248 31.00 -22.28 -6.55
CA SER A 248 30.15 -21.29 -5.92
C SER A 248 29.01 -20.90 -6.86
N LEU A 249 27.78 -21.02 -6.39
CA LEU A 249 26.59 -20.45 -7.01
C LEU A 249 26.22 -19.18 -6.25
N ILE A 250 25.93 -18.11 -6.97
CA ILE A 250 25.71 -16.79 -6.38
C ILE A 250 24.42 -16.19 -6.91
N GLN A 251 23.58 -15.73 -5.99
CA GLN A 251 22.36 -14.99 -6.29
C GLN A 251 22.51 -13.54 -5.88
N ASP A 252 22.23 -12.60 -6.78
CA ASP A 252 22.07 -11.18 -6.44
C ASP A 252 20.73 -11.01 -5.71
N VAL A 253 20.78 -10.50 -4.48
CA VAL A 253 19.61 -10.23 -3.62
C VAL A 253 19.50 -8.76 -3.26
N THR A 254 20.19 -7.88 -4.00
CA THR A 254 20.21 -6.43 -3.76
C THR A 254 18.80 -5.85 -3.87
N ASP A 255 18.10 -6.13 -4.96
CA ASP A 255 16.73 -5.65 -5.20
C ASP A 255 15.75 -6.10 -4.11
N GLU A 256 15.91 -7.33 -3.61
CA GLU A 256 15.06 -7.88 -2.53
C GLU A 256 15.27 -7.11 -1.23
N ILE A 257 16.54 -6.87 -0.86
CA ILE A 257 16.89 -6.13 0.37
C ILE A 257 16.41 -4.68 0.27
N GLU A 258 16.69 -3.99 -0.84
CA GLU A 258 16.26 -2.60 -1.04
C GLU A 258 14.73 -2.47 -1.00
N THR A 259 14.01 -3.42 -1.63
CA THR A 259 12.54 -3.45 -1.61
C THR A 259 12.01 -3.71 -0.21
N GLN A 260 12.63 -4.61 0.55
CA GLN A 260 12.22 -4.95 1.91
C GLN A 260 12.46 -3.78 2.87
N GLU A 261 13.60 -3.10 2.77
CA GLU A 261 13.88 -1.90 3.56
C GLU A 261 12.93 -0.75 3.21
N ALA A 262 12.71 -0.50 1.92
CA ALA A 262 11.75 0.51 1.46
C ALA A 262 10.33 0.20 1.96
N LEU A 263 9.92 -1.07 1.93
CA LEU A 263 8.63 -1.51 2.47
C LEU A 263 8.55 -1.23 3.97
N GLN A 264 9.54 -1.64 4.76
CA GLN A 264 9.57 -1.40 6.21
C GLN A 264 9.48 0.10 6.56
N ILE A 265 10.23 0.94 5.85
CA ILE A 265 10.18 2.39 6.02
C ILE A 265 8.79 2.94 5.68
N SER A 266 8.20 2.48 4.57
CA SER A 266 6.86 2.91 4.16
C SER A 266 5.78 2.45 5.16
N GLU A 267 5.83 1.22 5.65
CA GLU A 267 4.92 0.68 6.65
C GLU A 267 4.99 1.44 7.97
N ALA A 268 6.22 1.74 8.44
CA ALA A 268 6.43 2.54 9.63
C ALA A 268 5.80 3.94 9.47
N LYS A 269 6.01 4.58 8.31
CA LYS A 269 5.39 5.88 7.99
C LYS A 269 3.87 5.80 7.93
N PHE A 270 3.30 4.79 7.26
CA PHE A 270 1.85 4.59 7.20
C PHE A 270 1.24 4.33 8.58
N ARG A 271 1.91 3.53 9.42
CA ARG A 271 1.47 3.27 10.79
C ARG A 271 1.42 4.56 11.61
N GLN A 272 2.44 5.40 11.49
CA GLN A 272 2.47 6.70 12.17
C GLN A 272 1.33 7.62 11.70
N LEU A 273 1.11 7.72 10.38
CA LEU A 273 0.01 8.52 9.83
C LEU A 273 -1.37 8.02 10.25
N ALA A 274 -1.57 6.70 10.28
CA ALA A 274 -2.83 6.09 10.72
C ALA A 274 -3.13 6.41 12.19
N GLN A 275 -2.12 6.30 13.07
CA GLN A 275 -2.25 6.65 14.48
C GLN A 275 -2.59 8.14 14.68
N GLN A 276 -1.93 9.03 13.93
CA GLN A 276 -2.23 10.46 13.95
C GLN A 276 -3.68 10.74 13.51
N LYS A 277 -4.15 10.08 12.43
CA LYS A 277 -5.52 10.24 11.92
C LYS A 277 -6.58 9.71 12.90
N GLU A 278 -6.32 8.59 13.55
CA GLU A 278 -7.21 8.03 14.57
C GLU A 278 -7.37 8.99 15.77
N LEU A 279 -6.27 9.62 16.18
CA LEU A 279 -6.26 10.60 17.25
C LEU A 279 -7.10 11.83 16.91
N ILE A 280 -6.96 12.35 15.68
CA ILE A 280 -7.81 13.44 15.15
C ILE A 280 -9.29 13.06 15.23
N ASN A 281 -9.63 11.87 14.72
CA ASN A 281 -11.02 11.42 14.68
C ASN A 281 -11.62 11.26 16.08
N ARG A 282 -10.84 10.80 17.07
CA ARG A 282 -11.29 10.71 18.47
C ARG A 282 -11.64 12.08 19.04
N ILE A 283 -10.78 13.07 18.85
CA ILE A 283 -11.02 14.45 19.32
C ILE A 283 -12.23 15.05 18.59
N ALA A 284 -12.26 14.92 17.27
CA ALA A 284 -13.39 15.40 16.46
C ALA A 284 -14.72 14.76 16.87
N SER A 285 -14.72 13.49 17.28
CA SER A 285 -15.92 12.82 17.79
C SER A 285 -16.33 13.32 19.16
N GLN A 286 -15.39 13.53 20.09
CA GLN A 286 -15.70 14.04 21.42
C GLN A 286 -16.27 15.47 21.37
N ILE A 287 -15.70 16.32 20.52
CA ILE A 287 -16.19 17.69 20.29
C ILE A 287 -17.62 17.68 19.73
N ARG A 288 -17.93 16.77 18.79
CA ARG A 288 -19.27 16.67 18.17
C ARG A 288 -20.35 16.02 19.03
N ASN A 289 -19.99 15.36 20.14
CA ASN A 289 -20.97 14.67 20.99
C ASN A 289 -21.76 15.61 21.92
N SER A 290 -21.34 16.87 22.04
CA SER A 290 -22.09 17.89 22.77
C SER A 290 -22.79 18.82 21.78
N LEU A 291 -23.98 19.31 22.16
CA LEU A 291 -24.69 20.39 21.48
C LEU A 291 -24.67 21.69 22.29
N ASP A 292 -24.04 21.67 23.46
CA ASP A 292 -23.84 22.83 24.30
C ASP A 292 -22.54 23.51 23.91
N LEU A 293 -22.64 24.76 23.45
CA LEU A 293 -21.52 25.55 22.96
C LEU A 293 -20.42 25.72 24.03
N ASP A 294 -20.78 25.90 25.29
CA ASP A 294 -19.81 26.12 26.36
C ASP A 294 -19.00 24.84 26.63
N ILE A 295 -19.67 23.69 26.65
CA ILE A 295 -19.02 22.38 26.80
C ILE A 295 -18.11 22.07 25.62
N ILE A 296 -18.56 22.36 24.38
CA ILE A 296 -17.78 22.14 23.15
C ILE A 296 -16.48 22.94 23.20
N LEU A 297 -16.57 24.25 23.47
CA LEU A 297 -15.43 25.15 23.47
C LEU A 297 -14.45 24.83 24.60
N GLN A 298 -14.94 24.57 25.81
CA GLN A 298 -14.10 24.16 26.93
C GLN A 298 -13.37 22.84 26.63
N THR A 299 -14.11 21.82 26.20
CA THR A 299 -13.53 20.50 25.87
C THR A 299 -12.48 20.62 24.77
N ALA A 300 -12.73 21.41 23.74
CA ALA A 300 -11.78 21.60 22.64
C ALA A 300 -10.46 22.20 23.12
N VAL A 301 -10.51 23.26 23.93
CA VAL A 301 -9.31 23.93 24.46
C VAL A 301 -8.51 23.00 25.39
N GLU A 302 -9.20 22.22 26.24
CA GLU A 302 -8.57 21.23 27.12
C GLU A 302 -7.95 20.06 26.33
N GLN A 303 -8.64 19.52 25.32
CA GLN A 303 -8.12 18.42 24.51
C GLN A 303 -6.92 18.86 23.69
N VAL A 304 -6.97 20.04 23.06
CA VAL A 304 -5.83 20.57 22.29
C VAL A 304 -4.61 20.81 23.19
N GLN A 305 -4.82 21.33 24.40
CA GLN A 305 -3.75 21.53 25.36
C GLN A 305 -3.10 20.20 25.78
N ASN A 306 -3.90 19.19 26.13
CA ASN A 306 -3.40 17.88 26.55
C ASN A 306 -2.71 17.13 25.40
N LEU A 307 -3.30 17.14 24.20
CA LEU A 307 -2.82 16.38 23.05
C LEU A 307 -1.44 16.81 22.58
N LEU A 308 -1.28 18.13 22.45
CA LEU A 308 -0.04 18.74 21.99
C LEU A 308 0.88 19.08 23.15
N ASN A 309 0.55 18.63 24.38
CA ASN A 309 1.30 18.91 25.60
C ASN A 309 1.70 20.39 25.68
N LEU A 310 0.72 21.28 25.50
CA LEU A 310 0.92 22.72 25.50
C LEU A 310 0.95 23.24 26.93
N ASP A 311 1.73 24.30 27.15
CA ASP A 311 1.69 24.99 28.43
C ASP A 311 0.37 25.74 28.64
N ARG A 312 -0.21 26.22 27.53
CA ARG A 312 -1.50 26.90 27.51
C ARG A 312 -2.16 26.80 26.14
N CYS A 313 -3.47 26.62 26.12
CA CYS A 313 -4.33 26.81 24.97
C CYS A 313 -5.51 27.68 25.38
N TYR A 314 -5.93 28.61 24.54
CA TYR A 314 -7.09 29.45 24.85
C TYR A 314 -7.80 29.91 23.59
N LEU A 315 -9.10 30.21 23.75
CA LEU A 315 -9.96 30.66 22.67
C LEU A 315 -10.32 32.12 22.86
N ILE A 316 -10.10 32.90 21.82
CA ILE A 316 -10.45 34.32 21.75
C ILE A 316 -11.67 34.48 20.87
N SER A 317 -12.58 35.34 21.29
CA SER A 317 -13.60 35.91 20.41
C SER A 317 -13.28 37.37 20.11
N TYR A 318 -13.44 37.72 18.84
CA TYR A 318 -13.31 39.07 18.33
C TYR A 318 -14.56 39.41 17.50
N GLY A 319 -15.33 40.42 17.93
CA GLY A 319 -16.60 40.75 17.27
C GLY A 319 -17.23 42.08 17.72
N SER A 320 -18.17 42.55 16.90
CA SER A 320 -18.89 43.84 16.99
C SER A 320 -20.16 43.78 17.87
N LYS A 321 -20.60 42.59 18.30
CA LYS A 321 -21.83 42.39 19.08
C LYS A 321 -21.56 41.61 20.36
N SER A 322 -21.40 42.34 21.48
CA SER A 322 -21.61 41.81 22.83
C SER A 322 -23.11 41.62 23.05
N LEU A 323 -23.67 40.49 22.62
CA LEU A 323 -25.10 40.16 22.83
C LEU A 323 -25.35 39.34 24.11
N LEU A 324 -24.35 39.17 24.98
CA LEU A 324 -24.49 38.32 26.17
C LEU A 324 -24.78 39.07 27.48
N SER A 325 -25.04 40.38 27.47
CA SER A 325 -25.35 41.08 28.74
C SER A 325 -26.12 42.39 28.60
N TYR A 326 -27.28 42.41 27.94
CA TYR A 326 -28.21 43.53 28.15
C TYR A 326 -29.58 43.03 28.61
N GLN A 327 -29.84 43.22 29.90
CA GLN A 327 -31.19 43.13 30.46
C GLN A 327 -31.89 44.47 30.18
N PRO A 328 -33.02 44.50 29.45
CA PRO A 328 -33.77 45.74 29.25
C PRO A 328 -34.35 46.20 30.58
N GLN A 329 -34.05 47.44 30.99
CA GLN A 329 -34.69 48.09 32.13
C GLN A 329 -35.89 48.89 31.65
N TRP A 330 -37.05 48.59 32.24
CA TRP A 330 -38.30 49.30 32.00
C TRP A 330 -38.37 50.54 32.88
N LYS A 331 -38.75 51.69 32.32
CA LYS A 331 -39.06 52.91 33.06
C LYS A 331 -40.48 53.37 32.73
N GLY A 332 -41.46 52.78 33.42
CA GLY A 332 -42.89 53.10 33.25
C GLY A 332 -43.56 52.44 32.04
N ASP A 333 -44.89 52.58 31.98
CA ASP A 333 -45.85 51.67 31.32
C ASP A 333 -45.94 51.68 29.78
N SER A 334 -45.04 52.32 29.03
CA SER A 334 -45.17 52.25 27.56
C SER A 334 -43.97 52.50 26.65
N ASP A 335 -42.76 52.84 27.14
CA ASP A 335 -41.65 53.16 26.22
C ASP A 335 -40.34 52.40 26.52
N LEU A 336 -39.88 51.63 25.52
CA LEU A 336 -38.55 51.02 25.46
C LEU A 336 -37.53 52.09 25.09
N VAL A 337 -36.72 52.54 26.05
CA VAL A 337 -35.61 53.48 25.80
C VAL A 337 -34.38 52.70 25.32
N PHE A 338 -33.97 52.94 24.07
CA PHE A 338 -32.66 52.55 23.56
C PHE A 338 -31.67 53.70 23.80
N PRO A 339 -30.47 53.48 24.34
CA PRO A 339 -29.45 54.53 24.40
C PRO A 339 -28.97 54.87 22.98
N GLU A 340 -29.00 56.16 22.61
CA GLU A 340 -28.52 56.65 21.30
C GLU A 340 -26.99 56.61 21.15
N ASP A 341 -26.24 56.30 22.21
CA ASP A 341 -24.77 56.17 22.20
C ASP A 341 -24.32 54.72 22.42
N ILE A 342 -24.40 53.88 21.38
CA ILE A 342 -23.65 52.61 21.33
C ILE A 342 -22.40 52.84 20.48
N THR A 343 -21.34 53.35 21.11
CA THR A 343 -20.01 53.27 20.52
C THR A 343 -19.62 51.79 20.45
N LEU A 344 -19.61 51.24 19.23
CA LEU A 344 -19.18 49.88 18.87
C LEU A 344 -17.72 49.66 19.27
N SER A 345 -17.46 49.37 20.54
CA SER A 345 -16.13 48.95 20.96
C SER A 345 -15.95 47.47 20.61
N LYS A 346 -15.17 47.22 19.55
CA LYS A 346 -14.54 45.91 19.33
C LYS A 346 -13.82 45.56 20.64
N SER A 347 -14.10 44.39 21.21
CA SER A 347 -13.47 43.93 22.45
C SER A 347 -12.80 42.58 22.21
N TRP A 348 -11.66 42.38 22.87
CA TRP A 348 -10.93 41.12 22.87
C TRP A 348 -11.34 40.34 24.12
N GLU A 349 -11.95 39.18 23.96
CA GLU A 349 -12.37 38.35 25.09
C GLU A 349 -11.74 36.97 25.00
N VAL A 350 -10.98 36.60 26.03
CA VAL A 350 -10.52 35.22 26.23
C VAL A 350 -11.66 34.48 26.92
N ILE A 351 -12.39 33.66 26.15
CA ILE A 351 -13.59 32.98 26.63
C ILE A 351 -13.24 31.73 27.44
N TYR A 352 -12.33 30.93 26.87
CA TYR A 352 -11.91 29.64 27.44
C TYR A 352 -10.39 29.53 27.45
N GLU A 353 -9.86 28.87 28.48
CA GLU A 353 -8.43 28.71 28.70
C GLU A 353 -8.17 27.36 29.39
N ALA A 354 -7.29 26.55 28.81
CA ALA A 354 -6.65 25.41 29.45
C ALA A 354 -5.17 25.72 29.63
N LYS A 355 -4.63 25.47 30.82
CA LYS A 355 -3.26 25.85 31.17
C LYS A 355 -2.66 24.86 32.15
N ASN A 356 -1.34 24.81 32.18
CA ASN A 356 -0.60 24.18 33.27
C ASN A 356 -0.95 24.87 34.61
N PHE A 357 -1.08 24.07 35.67
CA PHE A 357 -1.58 24.50 36.97
C PHE A 357 -0.80 25.70 37.55
N SER A 358 0.50 25.75 37.29
CA SER A 358 1.43 26.78 37.80
C SER A 358 1.29 28.17 37.16
N LEU A 359 0.54 28.31 36.08
CA LEU A 359 0.44 29.57 35.34
C LEU A 359 -0.76 30.42 35.80
N PRO A 360 -0.68 31.77 35.79
CA PRO A 360 -1.83 32.64 36.06
C PRO A 360 -2.87 32.55 34.93
N SER A 361 -4.15 32.76 35.24
CA SER A 361 -5.22 32.76 34.23
C SER A 361 -5.26 34.08 33.45
N TRP A 362 -5.54 33.99 32.14
CA TRP A 362 -5.78 35.13 31.24
C TRP A 362 -7.24 35.24 30.81
N LYS A 363 -8.17 34.56 31.48
CA LYS A 363 -9.60 34.68 31.19
C LYS A 363 -10.09 36.08 31.53
N GLY A 364 -10.70 36.78 30.56
CA GLY A 364 -11.19 38.14 30.75
C GLY A 364 -11.36 38.93 29.47
N ARG A 365 -11.89 40.16 29.62
CA ARG A 365 -12.05 41.15 28.54
C ARG A 365 -10.91 42.15 28.54
N TYR A 366 -10.39 42.41 27.36
CA TYR A 366 -9.29 43.30 27.07
C TYR A 366 -9.74 44.34 26.03
N SER A 367 -9.29 45.58 26.19
CA SER A 367 -9.59 46.62 25.19
C SER A 367 -8.69 46.44 23.96
N VAL A 368 -9.20 46.78 22.77
CA VAL A 368 -8.41 46.68 21.52
C VAL A 368 -7.15 47.55 21.59
N GLU A 369 -7.14 48.67 22.33
CA GLU A 369 -5.91 49.44 22.57
C GLU A 369 -4.82 48.62 23.28
N GLN A 370 -5.19 47.77 24.25
CA GLN A 370 -4.23 46.94 25.01
C GLN A 370 -3.61 45.83 24.16
N VAL A 371 -4.33 45.36 23.13
CA VAL A 371 -3.94 44.22 22.27
C VAL A 371 -3.74 44.63 20.80
N ARG A 372 -3.58 45.93 20.53
CA ARG A 372 -3.65 46.54 19.20
C ARG A 372 -2.68 45.93 18.19
N SER A 373 -1.44 45.64 18.59
CA SER A 373 -0.41 45.06 17.71
C SER A 373 -0.76 43.65 17.24
N LEU A 374 -1.20 42.80 18.18
CA LEU A 374 -1.70 41.45 17.94
C LEU A 374 -2.94 41.51 17.03
N THR A 375 -3.90 42.39 17.35
CA THR A 375 -5.14 42.58 16.59
C THR A 375 -4.89 42.90 15.11
N MET A 376 -3.93 43.79 14.82
CA MET A 376 -3.61 44.20 13.43
C MET A 376 -2.93 43.09 12.62
N GLN A 377 -2.11 42.23 13.26
CA GLN A 377 -1.52 41.05 12.60
C GLN A 377 -2.58 39.98 12.26
N PHE A 378 -3.57 39.79 13.13
CA PHE A 378 -4.63 38.80 12.91
C PHE A 378 -5.60 39.22 11.80
N LEU A 379 -5.94 40.50 11.71
CA LEU A 379 -6.75 41.05 10.62
C LEU A 379 -6.03 40.95 9.26
N GLN A 380 -4.68 41.02 9.23
CA GLN A 380 -3.90 40.81 8.00
C GLN A 380 -3.83 39.33 7.56
N LEU A 381 -3.91 38.37 8.50
CA LEU A 381 -3.92 36.93 8.19
C LEU A 381 -5.16 36.48 7.39
N GLU A 382 -6.28 37.19 7.53
CA GLU A 382 -7.50 36.97 6.73
C GLU A 382 -7.31 37.45 5.27
N GLU A 383 -6.68 38.61 5.05
CA GLU A 383 -6.36 39.14 3.71
C GLU A 383 -5.37 38.24 2.94
N HIS A 384 -4.48 37.54 3.66
CA HIS A 384 -3.44 36.69 3.07
C HIS A 384 -3.91 35.26 2.74
N GLN A 385 -5.09 34.82 3.17
CA GLN A 385 -5.64 33.53 2.70
C GLN A 385 -6.08 33.59 1.21
N THR A 386 -6.19 34.79 0.62
CA THR A 386 -6.52 34.96 -0.80
C THR A 386 -5.35 35.08 -1.76
N THR A 387 -4.10 35.28 -1.31
CA THR A 387 -2.96 35.36 -2.25
C THR A 387 -1.64 34.99 -1.58
N ASN A 388 -0.94 34.03 -2.20
CA ASN A 388 0.43 33.61 -1.89
C ASN A 388 1.38 34.81 -1.70
N GLY A 389 1.84 35.02 -0.47
CA GLY A 389 2.92 35.97 -0.15
C GLY A 389 3.15 36.02 1.35
N THR A 390 4.40 35.89 1.79
CA THR A 390 4.80 36.01 3.20
C THR A 390 4.63 37.45 3.70
N PRO A 391 3.93 37.72 4.82
CA PRO A 391 3.84 39.08 5.37
C PRO A 391 5.15 39.47 6.04
N GLN A 392 5.77 40.55 5.57
CA GLN A 392 6.99 41.12 6.13
C GLN A 392 6.62 42.26 7.10
N VAL A 393 6.32 41.90 8.35
CA VAL A 393 6.16 42.85 9.46
C VAL A 393 7.53 43.00 10.17
N SER A 394 7.88 44.22 10.59
CA SER A 394 9.16 44.48 11.25
C SER A 394 9.26 43.70 12.57
N ALA A 395 10.31 42.88 12.71
CA ALA A 395 10.56 42.09 13.92
C ALA A 395 10.69 42.95 15.20
N SER A 396 10.91 44.26 15.07
CA SER A 396 11.18 45.19 16.17
C SER A 396 9.94 45.56 17.01
N GLU A 397 8.76 45.59 16.40
CA GLU A 397 7.50 45.94 17.08
C GLU A 397 6.90 44.72 17.79
N ILE A 398 7.08 43.54 17.18
CA ILE A 398 6.81 42.22 17.79
C ILE A 398 7.68 42.03 19.04
N TYR A 399 8.97 42.39 18.96
CA TYR A 399 9.91 42.26 20.08
C TYR A 399 9.47 43.07 21.31
N LYS A 400 8.95 44.30 21.14
CA LYS A 400 8.58 45.19 22.26
C LYS A 400 7.36 44.74 23.07
N LEU A 401 6.36 44.10 22.45
CA LEU A 401 5.22 43.53 23.18
C LEU A 401 5.57 42.18 23.82
N LEU A 402 6.40 41.36 23.14
CA LEU A 402 6.87 40.07 23.66
C LEU A 402 7.90 40.22 24.79
N THR A 403 8.61 41.35 24.89
CA THR A 403 9.54 41.61 26.01
C THR A 403 8.87 41.72 27.38
N GLN A 404 7.54 41.88 27.46
CA GLN A 404 6.81 41.72 28.73
C GLN A 404 6.51 40.24 29.09
N PHE A 405 6.59 39.32 28.12
CA PHE A 405 6.30 37.88 28.26
C PHE A 405 7.43 37.01 27.67
N SER A 406 8.64 37.22 28.18
CA SER A 406 9.95 36.92 27.57
C SER A 406 10.32 35.43 27.32
N SER A 407 9.38 34.49 27.15
CA SER A 407 9.69 33.06 26.97
C SER A 407 8.67 32.23 26.16
N LEU A 408 7.85 32.84 25.30
CA LEU A 408 6.67 32.18 24.70
C LEU A 408 6.74 32.05 23.17
N SER A 409 6.41 30.85 22.67
CA SER A 409 6.07 30.58 21.26
C SER A 409 4.56 30.44 21.13
N PHE A 410 3.95 31.21 20.22
CA PHE A 410 2.50 31.22 19.97
C PHE A 410 2.15 30.69 18.58
N LEU A 411 1.07 29.93 18.45
CA LEU A 411 0.45 29.55 17.18
C LEU A 411 -1.04 29.89 17.20
N PRO A 412 -1.45 30.96 16.50
CA PRO A 412 -2.84 31.34 16.32
C PRO A 412 -3.46 30.60 15.14
N ILE A 413 -4.64 30.02 15.32
CA ILE A 413 -5.35 29.31 14.24
C ILE A 413 -6.80 29.80 14.21
N PRO A 414 -7.25 30.38 13.08
CA PRO A 414 -8.61 30.85 12.94
C PRO A 414 -9.58 29.68 12.90
N ILE A 415 -10.73 29.83 13.55
CA ILE A 415 -11.85 28.90 13.45
C ILE A 415 -12.77 29.47 12.35
N PRO A 416 -13.00 28.75 11.24
CA PRO A 416 -13.81 29.23 10.13
C PRO A 416 -15.31 29.19 10.48
N ILE A 417 -15.81 30.20 11.20
CA ILE A 417 -17.22 30.34 11.60
C ILE A 417 -17.95 31.20 10.56
N GLN A 418 -19.22 30.90 10.26
CA GLN A 418 -20.01 31.59 9.22
C GLN A 418 -20.65 32.92 9.67
N LEU A 419 -20.52 33.31 10.94
CA LEU A 419 -21.16 34.48 11.54
C LEU A 419 -20.10 35.49 12.01
N ASP A 420 -20.49 36.77 12.10
CA ASP A 420 -19.78 38.02 12.46
C ASP A 420 -18.91 38.01 13.76
N GLN A 421 -18.47 36.85 14.23
CA GLN A 421 -17.58 36.61 15.37
C GLN A 421 -16.40 35.74 14.89
N ILE A 422 -15.19 36.30 14.94
CA ILE A 422 -13.97 35.55 14.67
C ILE A 422 -13.58 34.82 15.96
N GLY A 423 -13.66 33.49 15.93
CA GLY A 423 -13.07 32.62 16.96
C GLY A 423 -11.64 32.29 16.59
N ILE A 424 -10.67 32.59 17.46
CA ILE A 424 -9.26 32.22 17.25
C ILE A 424 -8.83 31.28 18.36
N LEU A 425 -8.32 30.11 17.99
CA LEU A 425 -7.66 29.20 18.92
C LEU A 425 -6.17 29.56 19.00
N ILE A 426 -5.66 29.83 20.20
CA ILE A 426 -4.25 30.16 20.42
C ILE A 426 -3.58 29.07 21.22
N CYS A 427 -2.53 28.50 20.66
CA CYS A 427 -1.68 27.51 21.28
C CYS A 427 -0.36 28.14 21.73
N VAL A 428 0.09 27.86 22.96
CA VAL A 428 1.28 28.48 23.55
C VAL A 428 2.20 27.45 24.18
N ARG A 429 3.50 27.60 23.93
CA ARG A 429 4.57 26.91 24.66
C ARG A 429 5.55 27.91 25.30
N HIS A 430 5.90 27.67 26.55
CA HIS A 430 6.87 28.40 27.37
C HIS A 430 8.30 27.91 27.10
N GLN A 431 8.69 27.89 25.82
CA GLN A 431 10.06 27.62 25.40
C GLN A 431 10.49 28.66 24.38
N ASN A 432 11.50 29.46 24.73
CA ASN A 432 12.13 30.35 23.77
C ASN A 432 12.69 29.50 22.62
N SER A 433 12.25 29.81 21.39
CA SER A 433 12.63 29.17 20.11
C SER A 433 11.92 27.88 19.68
N TYR A 434 10.79 27.49 20.29
CA TYR A 434 9.98 26.39 19.74
C TYR A 434 9.46 26.74 18.34
N ARG A 435 9.80 25.92 17.33
CA ARG A 435 9.28 26.00 15.96
C ARG A 435 8.20 24.94 15.76
N TRP A 436 6.99 25.38 15.45
CA TRP A 436 5.87 24.51 15.08
C TRP A 436 6.18 23.77 13.78
N ASN A 437 5.98 22.46 13.78
CA ASN A 437 6.19 21.65 12.57
C ASN A 437 4.92 21.61 11.70
N GLU A 438 5.06 21.24 10.42
CA GLU A 438 3.93 21.21 9.48
C GLU A 438 2.82 20.25 9.94
N ASN A 439 3.19 19.09 10.51
CA ASN A 439 2.22 18.09 11.00
C ASN A 439 1.36 18.63 12.16
N GLU A 440 1.93 19.43 13.07
CA GLU A 440 1.21 20.07 14.17
C GLU A 440 0.23 21.14 13.67
N ILE A 441 0.66 21.92 12.68
CA ILE A 441 -0.20 22.94 12.05
C ILE A 441 -1.36 22.26 11.31
N GLU A 442 -1.09 21.20 10.54
CA GLU A 442 -2.11 20.46 9.80
C GLU A 442 -3.10 19.75 10.74
N LEU A 443 -2.59 19.13 11.81
CA LEU A 443 -3.39 18.55 12.89
C LEU A 443 -4.33 19.58 13.52
N LEU A 444 -3.80 20.75 13.90
CA LEU A 444 -4.61 21.79 14.51
C LEU A 444 -5.63 22.39 13.55
N LYS A 445 -5.29 22.58 12.27
CA LYS A 445 -6.24 23.01 11.24
C LYS A 445 -7.42 22.04 11.15
N ALA A 446 -7.14 20.74 11.05
CA ALA A 446 -8.18 19.71 11.03
C ALA A 446 -9.06 19.74 12.29
N VAL A 447 -8.47 19.95 13.48
CA VAL A 447 -9.24 20.10 14.72
C VAL A 447 -10.11 21.36 14.69
N THR A 448 -9.59 22.50 14.24
CA THR A 448 -10.36 23.76 14.16
C THR A 448 -11.49 23.71 13.13
N GLU A 449 -11.33 22.98 12.02
CA GLU A 449 -12.41 22.74 11.05
C GLU A 449 -13.54 21.91 11.68
N GLN A 450 -13.20 20.86 12.42
CA GLN A 450 -14.19 20.06 13.15
C GLN A 450 -14.87 20.86 14.26
N LEU A 451 -14.11 21.72 14.94
CA LEU A 451 -14.64 22.64 15.95
C LEU A 451 -15.62 23.66 15.35
N ALA A 452 -15.30 24.22 14.18
CA ALA A 452 -16.20 25.11 13.46
C ALA A 452 -17.55 24.45 13.12
N ILE A 453 -17.52 23.20 12.66
CA ILE A 453 -18.74 22.42 12.39
C ILE A 453 -19.57 22.24 13.66
N ALA A 454 -18.94 21.87 14.77
CA ALA A 454 -19.63 21.66 16.05
C ALA A 454 -20.22 22.96 16.60
N ILE A 455 -19.50 24.08 16.51
CA ILE A 455 -19.99 25.41 16.92
C ILE A 455 -21.21 25.80 16.09
N ASN A 456 -21.14 25.69 14.76
CA ASN A 456 -22.26 26.01 13.88
C ASN A 456 -23.48 25.15 14.20
N GLN A 457 -23.29 23.85 14.49
CA GLN A 457 -24.36 22.94 14.85
C GLN A 457 -25.04 23.34 16.18
N ALA A 458 -24.24 23.64 17.21
CA ALA A 458 -24.75 24.08 18.52
C ALA A 458 -25.52 25.40 18.41
N GLN A 459 -24.98 26.38 17.68
CA GLN A 459 -25.63 27.67 17.44
C GLN A 459 -26.96 27.52 16.69
N LEU A 460 -26.96 26.73 15.60
CA LEU A 460 -28.18 26.48 14.82
C LEU A 460 -29.24 25.78 15.66
N TYR A 461 -28.84 24.82 16.52
CA TYR A 461 -29.74 24.15 17.44
C TYR A 461 -30.35 25.12 18.46
N ALA A 462 -29.53 25.96 19.10
CA ALA A 462 -30.00 26.97 20.05
C ALA A 462 -30.95 27.98 19.39
N GLN A 463 -30.64 28.44 18.18
CA GLN A 463 -31.52 29.35 17.42
C GLN A 463 -32.86 28.69 17.07
N THR A 464 -32.83 27.43 16.63
CA THR A 464 -34.05 26.65 16.34
C THR A 464 -34.91 26.48 17.59
N GLN A 465 -34.29 26.22 18.75
CA GLN A 465 -35.01 26.10 20.01
C GLN A 465 -35.63 27.43 20.45
N ALA A 466 -34.89 28.54 20.36
CA ALA A 466 -35.38 29.88 20.69
C ALA A 466 -36.55 30.30 19.79
N THR A 467 -36.42 30.10 18.49
CA THR A 467 -37.50 30.40 17.53
C THR A 467 -38.73 29.52 17.74
N ALA A 468 -38.56 28.24 18.08
CA ALA A 468 -39.67 27.35 18.44
C ALA A 468 -40.40 27.81 19.71
N MET A 469 -39.66 28.25 20.74
CA MET A 469 -40.26 28.84 21.95
C MET A 469 -41.02 30.12 21.64
N GLN A 470 -40.45 31.01 20.81
CA GLN A 470 -41.12 32.25 20.40
C GLN A 470 -42.36 31.98 19.56
N ALA A 471 -42.32 31.01 18.64
CA ALA A 471 -43.48 30.60 17.85
C ALA A 471 -44.59 30.07 18.76
N LYS A 472 -44.26 29.22 19.75
CA LYS A 472 -45.21 28.71 20.73
C LYS A 472 -45.86 29.83 21.55
N ALA A 473 -45.08 30.78 22.04
CA ALA A 473 -45.59 31.94 22.76
C ALA A 473 -46.52 32.81 21.89
N LYS A 474 -46.15 33.03 20.62
CA LYS A 474 -47.02 33.74 19.65
C LYS A 474 -48.32 33.00 19.37
N THR A 475 -48.30 31.68 19.22
CA THR A 475 -49.51 30.87 19.02
C THR A 475 -50.44 30.96 20.23
N GLN A 476 -49.91 30.86 21.45
CA GLN A 476 -50.71 31.04 22.67
C GLN A 476 -51.32 32.44 22.77
N GLN A 477 -50.55 33.48 22.45
CA GLN A 477 -51.06 34.85 22.41
C GLN A 477 -52.16 35.03 21.35
N LEU A 478 -52.00 34.38 20.19
CA LEU A 478 -52.99 34.42 19.11
C LEU A 478 -54.29 33.73 19.52
N GLU A 479 -54.22 32.57 20.19
CA GLU A 479 -55.40 31.87 20.72
C GLU A 479 -56.18 32.73 21.73
N ILE A 480 -55.47 33.37 22.67
CA ILE A 480 -56.07 34.28 23.65
C ILE A 480 -56.74 35.47 22.95
N THR A 481 -56.04 36.07 21.96
CA THR A 481 -56.56 37.21 21.21
C THR A 481 -57.79 36.84 20.39
N LEU A 482 -57.79 35.67 19.75
CA LEU A 482 -58.93 35.13 19.00
C LEU A 482 -60.15 34.91 19.91
N GLN A 483 -59.97 34.28 21.07
CA GLN A 483 -61.06 34.09 22.03
C GLN A 483 -61.65 35.44 22.49
N LYS A 484 -60.80 36.42 22.79
CA LYS A 484 -61.25 37.77 23.20
C LYS A 484 -62.02 38.48 22.08
N LEU A 485 -61.56 38.33 20.83
CA LEU A 485 -62.22 38.93 19.67
C LEU A 485 -63.60 38.30 19.42
N GLN A 486 -63.71 36.98 19.52
CA GLN A 486 -64.99 36.26 19.43
C GLN A 486 -65.99 36.71 20.52
N GLN A 487 -65.54 36.83 21.77
CA GLN A 487 -66.38 37.33 22.87
C GLN A 487 -66.84 38.77 22.64
N THR A 488 -65.93 39.64 22.19
CA THR A 488 -66.26 41.04 21.89
C THR A 488 -67.28 41.14 20.75
N GLN A 489 -67.11 40.33 19.70
CA GLN A 489 -68.05 40.28 18.58
C GLN A 489 -69.45 39.81 19.02
N ALA A 490 -69.53 38.77 19.86
CA ALA A 490 -70.81 38.32 20.42
C ALA A 490 -71.50 39.43 21.25
N GLN A 491 -70.73 40.16 22.05
CA GLN A 491 -71.23 41.28 22.85
C GLN A 491 -71.72 42.45 21.99
N LEU A 492 -71.00 42.79 20.91
CA LEU A 492 -71.43 43.82 19.96
C LEU A 492 -72.73 43.45 19.25
N ILE A 493 -72.86 42.21 18.77
CA ILE A 493 -74.10 41.72 18.15
C ILE A 493 -75.27 41.82 19.14
N GLN A 494 -75.05 41.47 20.41
CA GLN A 494 -76.07 41.58 21.44
C GLN A 494 -76.45 43.04 21.74
N ASN A 495 -75.47 43.94 21.80
CA ASN A 495 -75.71 45.37 21.96
C ASN A 495 -76.47 45.98 20.77
N GLU A 496 -76.12 45.60 19.54
CA GLU A 496 -76.81 46.05 18.34
C GLU A 496 -78.25 45.55 18.29
N LYS A 497 -78.49 44.27 18.65
CA LYS A 497 -79.85 43.72 18.81
C LYS A 497 -80.67 44.50 19.85
N MET A 498 -80.08 44.83 21.00
CA MET A 498 -80.78 45.61 22.04
C MET A 498 -81.07 47.05 21.61
N SER A 499 -80.16 47.67 20.86
CA SER A 499 -80.36 49.01 20.29
C SER A 499 -81.46 49.03 19.23
N SER A 500 -81.44 48.07 18.30
CA SER A 500 -82.48 47.90 17.27
C SER A 500 -83.84 47.62 17.90
N LEU A 501 -83.88 46.74 18.90
CA LEU A 501 -85.09 46.47 19.67
C LEU A 501 -85.59 47.73 20.41
N GLY A 502 -84.68 48.54 20.95
CA GLY A 502 -85.00 49.82 21.58
C GLY A 502 -85.61 50.85 20.62
N GLN A 503 -85.04 51.01 19.42
CA GLN A 503 -85.61 51.86 18.37
C GLN A 503 -87.00 51.39 17.94
N MET A 504 -87.17 50.09 17.78
CA MET A 504 -88.47 49.51 17.40
C MET A 504 -89.51 49.70 18.50
N LEU A 505 -89.15 49.47 19.77
CA LEU A 505 -90.01 49.73 20.93
C LEU A 505 -90.39 51.21 21.04
N ALA A 506 -89.46 52.13 20.80
CA ALA A 506 -89.74 53.56 20.79
C ALA A 506 -90.74 53.94 19.68
N GLY A 507 -90.60 53.36 18.48
CA GLY A 507 -91.55 53.54 17.38
C GLY A 507 -92.95 53.03 17.72
N ILE A 508 -93.05 51.80 18.26
CA ILE A 508 -94.33 51.20 18.69
C ILE A 508 -94.97 52.04 19.81
N ALA A 509 -94.19 52.50 20.79
CA ALA A 509 -94.70 53.36 21.85
C ALA A 509 -95.26 54.68 21.30
N HIS A 510 -94.62 55.25 20.29
CA HIS A 510 -95.09 56.46 19.63
C HIS A 510 -96.42 56.22 18.89
N GLU A 511 -96.56 55.09 18.20
CA GLU A 511 -97.79 54.72 17.49
C GLU A 511 -98.95 54.38 18.43
N ILE A 512 -98.68 53.84 19.63
CA ILE A 512 -99.69 53.58 20.67
C ILE A 512 -100.11 54.88 21.36
N ASN A 513 -99.16 55.78 21.65
CA ASN A 513 -99.48 57.04 22.33
C ASN A 513 -100.37 57.96 21.49
N ASN A 514 -100.29 57.90 20.16
CA ASN A 514 -101.11 58.73 19.27
C ASN A 514 -102.64 58.53 19.49
N PRO A 515 -103.21 57.31 19.37
CA PRO A 515 -104.63 57.08 19.63
C PRO A 515 -104.99 57.28 21.12
N VAL A 516 -104.10 56.93 22.07
CA VAL A 516 -104.37 57.13 23.51
C VAL A 516 -104.49 58.62 23.84
N THR A 517 -103.57 59.44 23.33
CA THR A 517 -103.60 60.90 23.52
C THR A 517 -104.88 61.46 22.92
N PHE A 518 -105.25 61.04 21.71
CA PHE A 518 -106.50 61.45 21.07
C PHE A 518 -107.75 61.10 21.91
N VAL A 519 -107.82 59.90 22.46
CA VAL A 519 -108.94 59.49 23.33
C VAL A 519 -108.94 60.33 24.61
N SER A 520 -107.81 60.44 25.30
CA SER A 520 -107.71 61.18 26.57
C SER A 520 -108.04 62.67 26.44
N SER A 521 -107.65 63.32 25.33
CA SER A 521 -107.89 64.75 25.12
C SER A 521 -109.34 65.07 24.79
N ASN A 522 -110.09 64.11 24.25
CA ASN A 522 -111.51 64.27 23.96
C ASN A 522 -112.43 63.84 25.12
N ILE A 523 -111.93 63.05 26.08
CA ILE A 523 -112.71 62.63 27.26
C ILE A 523 -113.10 63.83 28.11
N THR A 524 -112.17 64.73 28.44
CA THR A 524 -112.47 65.88 29.31
C THR A 524 -113.52 66.82 28.71
N PRO A 525 -113.38 67.32 27.46
CA PRO A 525 -114.42 68.14 26.84
C PRO A 525 -115.76 67.41 26.71
N ALA A 526 -115.75 66.09 26.42
CA ALA A 526 -116.98 65.31 26.35
C ALA A 526 -117.69 65.25 27.72
N ILE A 527 -116.95 65.05 28.81
CA ILE A 527 -117.49 65.08 30.18
C ILE A 527 -118.01 66.47 30.51
N GLU A 528 -117.24 67.53 30.23
CA GLU A 528 -117.65 68.92 30.48
C GLU A 528 -118.93 69.28 29.71
N TYR A 529 -118.99 69.00 28.41
CA TYR A 529 -120.20 69.23 27.60
C TYR A 529 -121.39 68.42 28.09
N THR A 530 -121.15 67.18 28.54
CA THR A 530 -122.23 66.35 29.11
C THR A 530 -122.75 66.96 30.41
N ASN A 531 -121.87 67.40 31.30
CA ASN A 531 -122.23 68.04 32.56
C ASN A 531 -122.96 69.38 32.34
N ASP A 532 -122.50 70.22 31.42
CA ASP A 532 -123.15 71.49 31.07
C ASP A 532 -124.57 71.25 30.54
N LEU A 533 -124.75 70.22 29.70
CA LEU A 533 -126.07 69.83 29.19
C LEU A 533 -126.98 69.31 30.30
N LEU A 534 -126.47 68.45 31.19
CA LEU A 534 -127.25 67.96 32.33
C LEU A 534 -127.63 69.10 33.29
N TYR A 535 -126.72 70.03 33.55
CA TYR A 535 -127.02 71.21 34.37
C TYR A 535 -128.10 72.09 33.74
N LEU A 536 -128.06 72.32 32.42
CA LEU A 536 -129.10 73.04 31.70
C LEU A 536 -130.47 72.33 31.82
N ILE A 537 -130.47 70.99 31.76
CA ILE A 537 -131.67 70.19 31.95
C ILE A 537 -132.20 70.34 33.38
N SER A 538 -131.34 70.27 34.40
CA SER A 538 -131.76 70.46 35.81
C SER A 538 -132.37 71.85 36.06
N LEU A 539 -131.83 72.90 35.43
CA LEU A 539 -132.39 74.25 35.52
C LEU A 539 -133.76 74.33 34.83
N TYR A 540 -133.92 73.63 33.70
CA TYR A 540 -135.22 73.53 33.03
C TYR A 540 -136.25 72.80 33.91
N GLU A 541 -135.81 71.81 34.71
CA GLU A 541 -136.68 71.10 35.65
C GLU A 541 -137.16 71.99 36.79
N GLU A 542 -136.28 72.82 37.36
CA GLU A 542 -136.57 73.63 38.54
C GLU A 542 -137.57 74.77 38.28
N TYR A 543 -137.44 75.47 37.14
CA TYR A 543 -138.17 76.72 36.91
C TYR A 543 -139.41 76.59 36.02
N CYS A 544 -139.76 75.40 35.53
CA CYS A 544 -140.91 75.19 34.65
C CYS A 544 -142.01 74.32 35.32
N PRO A 545 -142.94 74.92 36.10
CA PRO A 545 -143.92 74.19 36.91
C PRO A 545 -145.05 73.49 36.11
N MET A 546 -145.19 73.72 34.79
CA MET A 546 -146.08 72.94 33.92
C MET A 546 -145.34 72.47 32.66
N LYS A 547 -144.74 71.27 32.74
CA LYS A 547 -144.13 70.60 31.59
C LYS A 547 -145.22 69.98 30.69
N PRO A 548 -145.26 70.26 29.37
CA PRO A 548 -146.16 69.59 28.44
C PRO A 548 -145.94 68.08 28.41
N GLN A 549 -147.00 67.29 28.17
CA GLN A 549 -146.96 65.81 28.15
C GLN A 549 -145.86 65.21 27.26
N ILE A 550 -145.52 65.89 26.15
CA ILE A 550 -144.44 65.46 25.24
C ILE A 550 -143.08 65.38 25.94
N ILE A 551 -142.77 66.34 26.81
CA ILE A 551 -141.48 66.40 27.50
C ILE A 551 -141.41 65.33 28.60
N GLN A 552 -142.48 65.17 29.38
CA GLN A 552 -142.56 64.14 30.41
C GLN A 552 -142.39 62.72 29.84
N LYS A 553 -142.99 62.46 28.67
CA LYS A 553 -142.81 61.16 28.00
C LYS A 553 -141.34 60.94 27.61
N LYS A 554 -140.68 61.96 27.04
CA LYS A 554 -139.30 61.82 26.58
C LYS A 554 -138.30 61.66 27.72
N ILE A 555 -138.49 62.35 28.84
CA ILE A 555 -137.67 62.18 30.07
C ILE A 555 -137.71 60.73 30.54
N LYS A 556 -138.89 60.10 30.52
CA LYS A 556 -139.06 58.70 30.90
C LYS A 556 -138.44 57.73 29.91
N ASP A 557 -138.54 58.01 28.61
CA ASP A 557 -137.95 57.16 27.55
C ASP A 557 -136.41 57.16 27.57
N ILE A 558 -135.77 58.23 28.03
CA ILE A 558 -134.29 58.30 28.14
C ILE A 558 -133.76 57.94 29.54
N GLU A 559 -134.66 57.66 30.50
CA GLU A 559 -134.31 57.38 31.90
C GLU A 559 -133.36 58.43 32.49
N LEU A 560 -133.72 59.70 32.36
CA LEU A 560 -132.83 60.84 32.67
C LEU A 560 -132.22 60.77 34.09
N GLU A 561 -132.95 60.27 35.09
CA GLU A 561 -132.47 60.07 36.48
C GLU A 561 -131.26 59.13 36.60
N PHE A 562 -130.93 58.35 35.56
CA PHE A 562 -129.77 57.45 35.53
C PHE A 562 -128.56 58.07 34.80
N ILE A 563 -128.77 59.21 34.13
CA ILE A 563 -127.75 59.95 33.37
C ILE A 563 -127.31 61.21 34.15
N GLU A 564 -128.23 61.86 34.88
CA GLU A 564 -127.92 62.80 35.96
C GLU A 564 -127.23 62.10 37.14
#